data_AF-H2MEE6-F1
#
_entry.id   AF-H2MEE6-F1
#
_cell.length_a   1.000
_cell.length_b   1.000
_cell.length_c   1.000
_cell.angle_alpha   90.00
_cell.angle_beta   90.00
_cell.angle_gamma   90.00
#
_symmetry.space_group_name_H-M   'P 1'
#
loop_
_entity.id
_entity.type
_entity.pdbx_description
1 polymer ?
#
loop_
_entity_poly.entity_id
_entity_poly.type
_entity_poly.pdbx_seq_one_letter_code
_entity_poly.pdbx_strand_id
1 'polypeptide(L)'
;MAATTELTVKAAYHISAFSWYAFIVNCLAAKDGEDLPAGIFVYGGPWKYLTFLNLVSLSAALFSSCLFPGKQTESPLKKCNDFLFSVFGFPVGMFVVLLFWTIFAYDRELVYPASIDSFFPPWINHAMHTFVLPISLGELLVQPHTYPQQKHALAALTLVGLAYLSWILWVYVSVGVWVYPLLGHFSPAGLAAFFFFNMSVVTLLYTLGDKLNSLVWSKKQSSQKSRQQSLSVNPSLFVLHSRKGKSKLTEPEKRPPLPMSNISNHFCLRRFLYEAQKRPIYYCKISETFNESQ
;
A
#
# COMPACT_ATOMS: atom_id res chain seq x y z
N MET A 1 29.07 11.87 -6.24
CA MET A 1 28.38 12.65 -5.20
C MET A 1 26.89 12.80 -5.46
N ALA A 2 26.43 13.38 -6.58
CA ALA A 2 24.99 13.56 -6.81
C ALA A 2 24.16 12.25 -6.84
N ALA A 3 24.62 11.21 -7.54
CA ALA A 3 23.92 9.93 -7.63
C ALA A 3 23.86 9.16 -6.30
N THR A 4 24.91 9.27 -5.48
CA THR A 4 24.97 8.68 -4.14
C THR A 4 24.01 9.39 -3.20
N THR A 5 23.92 10.72 -3.27
CA THR A 5 22.98 11.50 -2.47
C THR A 5 21.52 11.19 -2.85
N GLU A 6 21.20 11.05 -4.14
CA GLU A 6 19.85 10.66 -4.58
C GLU A 6 19.46 9.29 -4.01
N LEU A 7 20.36 8.30 -4.09
CA LEU A 7 20.10 6.96 -3.56
C LEU A 7 19.87 6.97 -2.04
N THR A 8 20.67 7.74 -1.31
CA THR A 8 20.53 7.89 0.15
C THR A 8 19.21 8.53 0.54
N VAL A 9 18.78 9.59 -0.17
CA VAL A 9 17.48 10.25 0.09
C VAL A 9 16.33 9.28 -0.19
N LYS A 10 16.38 8.53 -1.29
CA LYS A 10 15.37 7.49 -1.59
C LYS A 10 15.32 6.45 -0.48
N ALA A 11 16.47 5.89 -0.08
CA ALA A 11 16.51 4.88 0.97
C ALA A 11 15.96 5.42 2.30
N ALA A 12 16.38 6.61 2.72
CA ALA A 12 15.89 7.26 3.93
C ALA A 12 14.37 7.43 3.90
N TYR A 13 13.82 7.91 2.78
CA TYR A 13 12.38 8.06 2.60
C TYR A 13 11.61 6.74 2.78
N HIS A 14 11.99 5.68 2.06
CA HIS A 14 11.29 4.40 2.13
C HIS A 14 11.42 3.76 3.53
N ILE A 15 12.59 3.85 4.16
CA ILE A 15 12.80 3.34 5.53
C ILE A 15 11.89 4.10 6.50
N SER A 16 11.89 5.44 6.47
CA SER A 16 11.05 6.24 7.35
C SER A 16 9.56 5.97 7.15
N ALA A 17 9.10 5.91 5.89
CA ALA A 17 7.70 5.64 5.57
C ALA A 17 7.26 4.21 5.96
N PHE A 18 8.11 3.21 5.72
CA PHE A 18 7.86 1.84 6.16
C PHE A 18 7.84 1.72 7.68
N SER A 19 8.81 2.33 8.37
CA SER A 19 8.87 2.34 9.84
C SER A 19 7.64 3.02 10.44
N TRP A 20 7.13 4.09 9.83
CA TRP A 20 5.88 4.73 10.25
C TRP A 20 4.71 3.74 10.21
N TYR A 21 4.48 3.05 9.09
CA TYR A 21 3.38 2.11 9.01
C TYR A 21 3.57 0.87 9.87
N ALA A 22 4.79 0.34 9.98
CA ALA A 22 5.09 -0.74 10.90
C ALA A 22 4.78 -0.36 12.36
N PHE A 23 5.11 0.88 12.75
CA PHE A 23 4.75 1.42 14.06
C PHE A 23 3.23 1.49 14.26
N ILE A 24 2.48 2.02 13.29
CA ILE A 24 1.01 2.10 13.38
C ILE A 24 0.38 0.71 13.44
N VAL A 25 0.80 -0.24 12.61
CA VAL A 25 0.31 -1.63 12.67
C VAL A 25 0.60 -2.26 14.03
N ASN A 26 1.80 -2.04 14.58
CA ASN A 26 2.15 -2.52 15.91
C ASN A 26 1.30 -1.88 17.01
N CYS A 27 1.03 -0.57 16.94
CA CYS A 27 0.14 0.12 17.87
C CYS A 27 -1.30 -0.42 17.82
N LEU A 28 -1.80 -0.78 16.63
CA LEU A 28 -3.13 -1.37 16.49
C LEU A 28 -3.16 -2.81 17.02
N ALA A 29 -2.14 -3.62 16.68
CA ALA A 29 -2.03 -5.00 17.15
C ALA A 29 -1.91 -5.09 18.68
N ALA A 30 -1.24 -4.12 19.32
CA ALA A 30 -1.16 -4.03 20.78
C ALA A 30 -2.52 -3.73 21.44
N LYS A 31 -3.46 -3.16 20.70
CA LYS A 31 -4.80 -2.80 21.19
C LYS A 31 -5.85 -3.89 20.98
N ASP A 32 -5.62 -4.86 20.09
CA ASP A 32 -6.53 -6.00 19.79
C ASP A 32 -6.83 -6.94 20.98
N GLY A 33 -6.38 -6.61 22.20
CA GLY A 33 -6.61 -7.35 23.44
C GLY A 33 -7.26 -6.57 24.60
N GLU A 34 -7.62 -5.30 24.42
CA GLU A 34 -8.42 -4.55 25.42
C GLU A 34 -9.91 -4.88 25.27
N ASP A 35 -10.70 -4.71 26.35
CA ASP A 35 -12.14 -4.96 26.42
C ASP A 35 -12.92 -4.05 25.45
N LEU A 36 -12.84 -4.42 24.17
CA LEU A 36 -13.51 -3.77 23.07
C LEU A 36 -15.02 -3.95 23.24
N PRO A 37 -15.83 -2.91 22.93
CA PRO A 37 -17.27 -3.06 22.91
C PRO A 37 -17.64 -4.27 22.05
N ALA A 38 -18.47 -5.16 22.60
CA ALA A 38 -18.86 -6.40 21.95
C ALA A 38 -19.33 -6.12 20.50
N GLY A 39 -18.64 -6.71 19.52
CA GLY A 39 -18.99 -6.63 18.09
C GLY A 39 -18.05 -5.83 17.18
N ILE A 40 -17.16 -4.98 17.70
CA ILE A 40 -16.34 -4.09 16.84
C ILE A 40 -15.12 -4.80 16.22
N PHE A 41 -14.48 -5.77 16.88
CA PHE A 41 -13.33 -6.51 16.31
C PHE A 41 -13.45 -8.04 16.36
N VAL A 42 -14.55 -8.57 16.89
CA VAL A 42 -14.72 -10.02 17.10
C VAL A 42 -14.69 -10.79 15.77
N TYR A 43 -15.18 -10.19 14.69
CA TYR A 43 -15.17 -10.80 13.35
C TYR A 43 -14.44 -9.93 12.32
N GLY A 44 -13.45 -10.54 11.65
CA GLY A 44 -12.66 -9.89 10.59
C GLY A 44 -11.55 -8.96 11.07
N GLY A 45 -11.49 -8.62 12.36
CA GLY A 45 -10.43 -7.79 12.95
C GLY A 45 -10.19 -6.48 12.18
N PRO A 46 -8.94 -5.96 12.13
CA PRO A 46 -8.59 -4.80 11.32
C PRO A 46 -8.78 -5.00 9.80
N TRP A 47 -8.79 -6.25 9.32
CA TRP A 47 -8.83 -6.61 7.89
C TRP A 47 -10.15 -6.28 7.19
N LYS A 48 -11.21 -5.99 7.94
CA LYS A 48 -12.46 -5.46 7.36
C LYS A 48 -12.36 -4.00 6.92
N TYR A 49 -11.39 -3.25 7.42
CA TYR A 49 -11.24 -1.83 7.12
C TYR A 49 -10.35 -1.60 5.90
N LEU A 50 -10.87 -0.83 4.94
CA LEU A 50 -10.15 -0.53 3.69
C LEU A 50 -8.87 0.26 3.95
N THR A 51 -8.88 1.14 4.95
CA THR A 51 -7.69 1.88 5.40
C THR A 51 -6.55 0.93 5.78
N PHE A 52 -6.84 -0.13 6.54
CA PHE A 52 -5.83 -1.10 6.94
C PHE A 52 -5.28 -1.87 5.74
N LEU A 53 -6.14 -2.32 4.83
CA LEU A 53 -5.73 -2.99 3.58
C LEU A 53 -4.83 -2.08 2.73
N ASN A 54 -5.15 -0.79 2.65
CA ASN A 54 -4.34 0.20 1.95
C ASN A 54 -2.98 0.43 2.62
N LEU A 55 -2.94 0.50 3.95
CA LEU A 55 -1.69 0.63 4.70
C LEU A 55 -0.78 -0.56 4.42
N VAL A 56 -1.31 -1.78 4.40
CA VAL A 56 -0.55 -3.01 4.11
C VAL A 56 -0.03 -2.99 2.67
N SER A 57 -0.86 -2.65 1.67
CA SER A 57 -0.44 -2.61 0.27
C SER A 57 0.63 -1.55 0.00
N LEU A 58 0.48 -0.36 0.57
CA LEU A 58 1.45 0.73 0.46
C LEU A 58 2.75 0.38 1.19
N SER A 59 2.68 -0.22 2.39
CA SER A 59 3.86 -0.68 3.12
C SER A 59 4.64 -1.75 2.35
N ALA A 60 3.94 -2.70 1.74
CA ALA A 60 4.57 -3.73 0.89
C ALA A 60 5.27 -3.10 -0.32
N ALA A 61 4.68 -2.04 -0.89
CA ALA A 61 5.28 -1.32 -2.00
C ALA A 61 6.55 -0.56 -1.59
N LEU A 62 6.47 0.21 -0.51
CA LEU A 62 7.60 0.96 0.05
C LEU A 62 8.77 0.04 0.44
N PHE A 63 8.47 -1.10 1.05
CA PHE A 63 9.48 -2.10 1.40
C PHE A 63 10.16 -2.68 0.17
N SER A 64 9.39 -3.00 -0.87
CA SER A 64 9.92 -3.51 -2.14
C SER A 64 10.82 -2.47 -2.83
N SER A 65 10.41 -1.20 -2.83
CA SER A 65 11.23 -0.08 -3.33
C SER A 65 12.54 0.09 -2.53
N CYS A 66 12.52 -0.17 -1.22
CA CYS A 66 13.70 -0.11 -0.34
C CYS A 66 14.72 -1.22 -0.61
N LEU A 67 14.28 -2.45 -0.95
CA LEU A 67 15.18 -3.59 -1.18
C LEU A 67 15.97 -3.48 -2.50
N PHE A 68 15.45 -2.73 -3.47
CA PHE A 68 16.05 -2.60 -4.80
C PHE A 68 16.31 -1.14 -5.18
N PRO A 69 17.08 -0.37 -4.38
CA PRO A 69 17.33 1.02 -4.66
C PRO A 69 18.22 1.12 -5.92
N GLY A 70 17.68 1.70 -6.99
CA GLY A 70 18.44 2.00 -8.21
C GLY A 70 18.64 0.84 -9.21
N LYS A 71 18.13 -0.37 -8.96
CA LYS A 71 18.09 -1.43 -9.98
C LYS A 71 16.88 -1.24 -10.88
N GLN A 72 17.05 -0.51 -11.98
CA GLN A 72 16.05 -0.38 -13.05
C GLN A 72 15.93 -1.63 -13.94
N THR A 73 16.28 -2.81 -13.42
CA THR A 73 16.05 -4.06 -14.12
C THR A 73 14.56 -4.40 -14.06
N GLU A 74 13.98 -4.67 -15.23
CA GLU A 74 12.61 -5.15 -15.47
C GLU A 74 12.35 -6.51 -14.78
N SER A 75 12.40 -6.54 -13.45
CA SER A 75 12.12 -7.74 -12.67
C SER A 75 10.62 -7.90 -12.46
N PRO A 76 10.11 -9.14 -12.31
CA PRO A 76 8.73 -9.39 -11.92
C PRO A 76 8.35 -8.69 -10.62
N LEU A 77 9.30 -8.57 -9.67
CA LEU A 77 9.11 -7.85 -8.41
C LEU A 77 8.86 -6.35 -8.64
N LYS A 78 9.61 -5.70 -9.54
CA LYS A 78 9.37 -4.29 -9.90
C LYS A 78 7.99 -4.11 -10.53
N LYS A 79 7.58 -4.99 -11.46
CA LYS A 79 6.25 -4.91 -12.09
C LYS A 79 5.13 -5.11 -11.08
N CYS A 80 5.30 -6.07 -10.16
CA CYS A 80 4.38 -6.27 -9.04
C CYS A 80 4.32 -5.03 -8.14
N ASN A 81 5.47 -4.45 -7.78
CA ASN A 81 5.55 -3.25 -6.96
C ASN A 81 4.86 -2.05 -7.62
N ASP A 82 5.15 -1.80 -8.90
CA ASP A 82 4.51 -0.74 -9.68
C ASP A 82 3.01 -0.96 -9.76
N PHE A 83 2.55 -2.20 -9.95
CA PHE A 83 1.12 -2.53 -9.95
C PHE A 83 0.48 -2.30 -8.58
N LEU A 84 1.10 -2.79 -7.50
CA LEU A 84 0.63 -2.61 -6.12
C LEU A 84 0.47 -1.14 -5.76
N PHE A 85 1.48 -0.32 -6.08
CA PHE A 85 1.41 1.12 -5.84
C PHE A 85 0.39 1.81 -6.75
N SER A 86 0.50 1.63 -8.07
CA SER A 86 -0.29 2.38 -9.05
C SER A 86 -1.79 2.03 -9.05
N VAL A 87 -2.14 0.77 -8.81
CA VAL A 87 -3.53 0.28 -8.87
C VAL A 87 -4.17 0.24 -7.49
N PHE A 88 -3.42 -0.04 -6.42
CA PHE A 88 -3.98 -0.11 -5.07
C PHE A 88 -3.50 1.03 -4.19
N GLY A 89 -2.21 1.10 -3.86
CA GLY A 89 -1.70 2.00 -2.82
C GLY A 89 -2.03 3.48 -3.04
N PHE A 90 -1.80 4.00 -4.26
CA PHE A 90 -2.08 5.40 -4.57
C PHE A 90 -3.58 5.69 -4.68
N PRO A 91 -4.34 5.13 -5.64
CA PRO A 91 -5.74 5.53 -5.84
C PRO A 91 -6.65 5.14 -4.66
N VAL A 92 -6.44 3.96 -4.05
CA VAL A 92 -7.23 3.54 -2.87
C VAL A 92 -6.83 4.35 -1.65
N GLY A 93 -5.55 4.68 -1.48
CA GLY A 93 -5.09 5.51 -0.36
C GLY A 93 -5.65 6.92 -0.43
N MET A 94 -5.62 7.55 -1.60
CA MET A 94 -6.26 8.85 -1.83
C MET A 94 -7.76 8.80 -1.60
N PHE A 95 -8.41 7.71 -2.03
CA PHE A 95 -9.84 7.49 -1.83
C PHE A 95 -10.18 7.39 -0.34
N VAL A 96 -9.41 6.62 0.43
CA VAL A 96 -9.59 6.47 1.88
C VAL A 96 -9.46 7.82 2.58
N VAL A 97 -8.44 8.62 2.23
CA VAL A 97 -8.26 9.98 2.79
C VAL A 97 -9.51 10.83 2.51
N LEU A 98 -9.93 10.90 1.24
CA LEU A 98 -11.06 11.74 0.83
C LEU A 98 -12.37 11.29 1.47
N LEU A 99 -12.69 10.00 1.38
CA LEU A 99 -13.95 9.46 1.89
C LEU A 99 -14.03 9.60 3.42
N PHE A 100 -12.96 9.24 4.14
CA PHE A 100 -12.91 9.34 5.58
C PHE A 100 -13.14 10.78 6.04
N TRP A 101 -12.33 11.73 5.58
CA TRP A 101 -12.43 13.11 6.06
C TRP A 101 -13.71 13.81 5.60
N THR A 102 -14.26 13.45 4.44
CA THR A 102 -15.55 13.98 3.98
C THR A 102 -16.68 13.53 4.89
N ILE A 103 -16.78 12.23 5.19
CA ILE A 103 -17.83 11.72 6.08
C ILE A 103 -17.59 12.21 7.50
N PHE A 104 -16.35 12.14 7.99
CA PHE A 104 -16.01 12.54 9.36
C PHE A 104 -16.29 14.03 9.63
N ALA A 105 -16.08 14.90 8.64
CA ALA A 105 -16.42 16.32 8.75
C ALA A 105 -17.93 16.60 8.66
N TYR A 106 -18.69 15.76 7.94
CA TYR A 106 -20.15 15.87 7.85
C TYR A 106 -20.82 15.36 9.13
N ASP A 107 -20.56 14.10 9.48
CA ASP A 107 -21.00 13.46 10.72
C ASP A 107 -20.09 12.26 11.01
N ARG A 108 -19.28 12.39 12.07
CA ARG A 108 -18.35 11.34 12.51
C ARG A 108 -19.03 10.03 12.89
N GLU A 109 -20.27 10.07 13.37
CA GLU A 109 -20.99 8.87 13.86
C GLU A 109 -21.30 7.91 12.71
N LEU A 110 -21.32 8.41 11.47
CA LEU A 110 -21.45 7.60 10.25
C LEU A 110 -20.20 6.75 9.97
N VAL A 111 -19.05 7.14 10.50
CA VAL A 111 -17.81 6.35 10.44
C VAL A 111 -17.69 5.46 11.66
N TYR A 112 -17.75 6.06 12.86
CA TYR A 112 -17.74 5.34 14.13
C TYR A 112 -18.16 6.25 15.31
N PRO A 113 -18.74 5.68 16.39
CA PRO A 113 -19.30 6.48 17.47
C PRO A 113 -18.26 7.09 18.40
N ALA A 114 -18.55 8.23 19.02
CA ALA A 114 -17.70 8.90 20.02
C ALA A 114 -17.26 8.01 21.18
N SER A 115 -18.06 6.98 21.51
CA SER A 115 -17.77 6.02 22.58
C SER A 115 -16.48 5.22 22.37
N ILE A 116 -15.95 5.14 21.14
CA ILE A 116 -14.71 4.40 20.85
C ILE A 116 -13.48 5.30 20.68
N ASP A 117 -13.56 6.59 21.00
CA ASP A 117 -12.41 7.52 20.94
C ASP A 117 -11.29 7.14 21.93
N SER A 118 -11.62 6.45 23.02
CA SER A 118 -10.62 5.86 23.93
C SER A 118 -9.72 4.86 23.20
N PHE A 119 -10.31 4.08 22.29
CA PHE A 119 -9.61 3.08 21.49
C PHE A 119 -8.96 3.68 20.24
N PHE A 120 -9.68 4.55 19.52
CA PHE A 120 -9.21 5.30 18.34
C PHE A 120 -9.06 6.79 18.66
N PRO A 121 -8.01 7.18 19.40
CA PRO A 121 -7.77 8.59 19.68
C PRO A 121 -7.50 9.36 18.38
N PRO A 122 -7.79 10.67 18.34
CA PRO A 122 -7.69 11.48 17.11
C PRO A 122 -6.35 11.37 16.38
N TRP A 123 -5.24 11.19 17.11
CA TRP A 123 -3.92 11.03 16.50
C TRP A 123 -3.80 9.74 15.65
N ILE A 124 -4.45 8.65 16.05
CA ILE A 124 -4.48 7.40 15.26
C ILE A 124 -5.25 7.63 13.97
N ASN A 125 -6.35 8.42 14.01
CA ASN A 125 -7.08 8.77 12.80
C ASN A 125 -6.21 9.53 11.81
N HIS A 126 -5.49 10.55 12.27
CA HIS A 126 -4.54 11.26 11.43
C HIS A 126 -3.44 10.32 10.91
N ALA A 127 -2.89 9.46 11.76
CA ALA A 127 -1.83 8.54 11.37
C ALA A 127 -2.25 7.56 10.28
N MET A 128 -3.50 7.08 10.30
CA MET A 128 -4.03 6.13 9.32
C MET A 128 -4.70 6.78 8.11
N HIS A 129 -5.28 7.98 8.26
CA HIS A 129 -6.12 8.60 7.21
C HIS A 129 -5.54 9.90 6.65
N THR A 130 -4.73 10.65 7.39
CA THR A 130 -4.07 11.86 6.87
C THR A 130 -2.71 11.53 6.27
N PHE A 131 -1.87 10.77 6.99
CA PHE A 131 -0.48 10.51 6.58
C PHE A 131 -0.34 9.66 5.31
N VAL A 132 -1.41 8.97 4.89
CA VAL A 132 -1.47 8.29 3.59
C VAL A 132 -1.24 9.27 2.43
N LEU A 133 -1.77 10.48 2.51
CA LEU A 133 -1.62 11.49 1.45
C LEU A 133 -0.15 11.90 1.23
N PRO A 134 0.58 12.45 2.22
CA PRO A 134 1.97 12.87 2.02
C PRO A 134 2.90 11.69 1.71
N ILE A 135 2.63 10.48 2.21
CA ILE A 135 3.44 9.30 1.89
C ILE A 135 3.17 8.81 0.45
N SER A 136 1.92 8.76 0.00
CA SER A 136 1.63 8.37 -1.39
C SER A 136 2.17 9.40 -2.39
N LEU A 137 2.07 10.70 -2.09
CA LEU A 137 2.67 11.76 -2.92
C LEU A 137 4.20 11.73 -2.86
N GLY A 138 4.78 11.48 -1.70
CA GLY A 138 6.22 11.31 -1.54
C GLY A 138 6.76 10.17 -2.40
N GLU A 139 6.11 9.00 -2.40
CA GLU A 139 6.52 7.87 -3.23
C GLU A 139 6.48 8.23 -4.72
N LEU A 140 5.40 8.88 -5.17
CA LEU A 140 5.26 9.34 -6.56
C LEU A 140 6.39 10.30 -6.98
N LEU A 141 6.87 11.15 -6.07
CA LEU A 141 7.96 12.10 -6.32
C LEU A 141 9.35 11.45 -6.25
N VAL A 142 9.52 10.41 -5.45
CA VAL A 142 10.80 9.77 -5.12
C VAL A 142 11.10 8.62 -6.11
N GLN A 143 10.08 7.87 -6.52
CA GLN A 143 10.18 6.67 -7.33
C GLN A 143 9.30 6.75 -8.59
N PRO A 144 9.85 6.52 -9.79
CA PRO A 144 9.04 6.38 -10.99
C PRO A 144 8.33 5.01 -11.01
N HIS A 145 7.01 5.04 -11.17
CA HIS A 145 6.19 3.84 -11.34
C HIS A 145 5.65 3.70 -12.76
N THR A 146 5.58 2.47 -13.25
CA THR A 146 4.94 2.18 -14.54
C THR A 146 3.48 1.82 -14.30
N TYR A 147 2.57 2.67 -14.75
CA TYR A 147 1.14 2.40 -14.67
C TYR A 147 0.74 1.38 -15.74
N PRO A 148 -0.06 0.35 -15.39
CA PRO A 148 -0.59 -0.60 -16.38
C PRO A 148 -1.58 0.09 -17.32
N GLN A 149 -1.96 -0.59 -18.41
CA GLN A 149 -3.01 -0.06 -19.29
C GLN A 149 -4.30 0.13 -18.50
N GLN A 150 -4.99 1.25 -18.73
CA GLN A 150 -6.16 1.66 -17.94
C GLN A 150 -7.24 0.56 -17.86
N LYS A 151 -7.50 -0.18 -18.94
CA LYS A 151 -8.44 -1.31 -18.93
C LYS A 151 -8.08 -2.40 -17.92
N HIS A 152 -6.79 -2.71 -17.76
CA HIS A 152 -6.32 -3.73 -16.83
C HIS A 152 -6.37 -3.22 -15.39
N ALA A 153 -6.02 -1.95 -15.17
CA ALA A 153 -6.18 -1.30 -13.87
C ALA A 153 -7.65 -1.27 -13.42
N LEU A 154 -8.55 -0.86 -14.32
CA LEU A 154 -9.99 -0.81 -14.08
C LEU A 154 -10.59 -2.19 -13.79
N ALA A 155 -10.18 -3.21 -14.55
CA ALA A 155 -10.60 -4.59 -14.29
C ALA A 155 -10.14 -5.07 -12.91
N ALA A 156 -8.88 -4.80 -12.54
CA ALA A 156 -8.34 -5.16 -11.24
C ALA A 156 -9.03 -4.41 -10.09
N LEU A 157 -9.24 -3.10 -10.22
CA LEU A 157 -9.95 -2.28 -9.25
C LEU A 157 -11.39 -2.75 -9.06
N THR A 158 -12.10 -3.04 -10.15
CA THR A 158 -13.47 -3.57 -10.09
C THR A 158 -13.51 -4.93 -9.41
N LEU A 159 -12.60 -5.84 -9.77
CA LEU A 159 -12.55 -7.17 -9.16
C LEU A 159 -12.28 -7.10 -7.66
N VAL A 160 -11.30 -6.29 -7.24
CA VAL A 160 -10.99 -6.10 -5.82
C VAL A 160 -12.09 -5.36 -5.09
N GLY A 161 -12.72 -4.36 -5.73
CA GLY A 161 -13.88 -3.65 -5.18
C GLY A 161 -15.06 -4.59 -4.92
N LEU A 162 -15.37 -5.48 -5.87
CA LEU A 162 -16.42 -6.49 -5.70
C LEU A 162 -16.05 -7.51 -4.61
N ALA A 163 -14.79 -7.95 -4.55
CA ALA A 163 -14.32 -8.85 -3.50
C ALA A 163 -14.44 -8.20 -2.11
N TYR A 164 -14.06 -6.92 -1.98
CA TYR A 164 -14.20 -6.17 -0.75
C TYR A 164 -15.66 -5.93 -0.37
N LEU A 165 -16.52 -5.59 -1.34
CA LEU A 165 -17.96 -5.46 -1.12
C LEU A 165 -18.56 -6.77 -0.61
N SER A 166 -18.17 -7.89 -1.23
CA SER A 166 -18.61 -9.23 -0.82
C SER A 166 -18.15 -9.55 0.59
N TRP A 167 -16.92 -9.16 0.95
CA TRP A 167 -16.37 -9.34 2.29
C TRP A 167 -17.12 -8.53 3.36
N ILE A 168 -17.40 -7.25 3.13
CA ILE A 168 -18.14 -6.44 4.12
C ILE A 168 -19.60 -6.88 4.25
N LEU A 169 -20.23 -7.34 3.17
CA LEU A 169 -21.57 -7.94 3.21
C LEU A 169 -21.57 -9.24 3.99
N TRP A 170 -20.56 -10.09 3.78
CA TRP A 170 -20.37 -11.32 4.54
C TRP A 170 -20.21 -11.04 6.05
N VAL A 171 -19.40 -10.05 6.42
CA VAL A 171 -19.26 -9.61 7.81
C VAL A 171 -20.61 -9.19 8.40
N TYR A 172 -21.40 -8.40 7.65
CA TYR A 172 -22.73 -7.99 8.08
C TYR A 172 -23.68 -9.16 8.28
N VAL A 173 -23.75 -10.10 7.33
CA VAL A 173 -24.61 -11.29 7.46
C VAL A 173 -24.17 -12.20 8.61
N SER A 174 -22.88 -12.23 8.93
CA SER A 174 -22.34 -13.09 9.99
C SER A 174 -22.56 -12.55 11.40
N VAL A 175 -22.53 -11.23 11.60
CA VAL A 175 -22.54 -10.59 12.94
C VAL A 175 -23.73 -9.65 13.15
N GLY A 176 -24.43 -9.25 12.09
CA GLY A 176 -25.53 -8.28 12.14
C GLY A 176 -25.09 -6.82 12.29
N VAL A 177 -23.80 -6.54 12.26
CA VAL A 177 -23.23 -5.18 12.43
C VAL A 177 -22.49 -4.77 11.17
N TRP A 178 -22.80 -3.58 10.66
CA TRP A 178 -22.09 -3.01 9.52
C TRP A 178 -20.66 -2.64 9.88
N VAL A 179 -19.73 -2.89 8.94
CA VAL A 179 -18.33 -2.43 9.08
C VAL A 179 -18.26 -0.90 9.21
N TYR A 180 -19.13 -0.20 8.50
CA TYR A 180 -19.30 1.24 8.54
C TYR A 180 -20.78 1.56 8.81
N PRO A 181 -21.14 2.26 9.90
CA PRO A 181 -22.52 2.60 10.25
C PRO A 181 -23.31 3.24 9.10
N LEU A 182 -22.67 4.09 8.29
CA LEU A 182 -23.24 4.70 7.09
C LEU A 182 -23.97 3.69 6.18
N LEU A 183 -23.43 2.47 6.04
CA LEU A 183 -24.01 1.45 5.15
C LEU A 183 -25.41 1.00 5.59
N GLY A 184 -25.71 1.07 6.88
CA GLY A 184 -27.03 0.72 7.42
C GLY A 184 -28.14 1.70 7.05
N HIS A 185 -27.79 2.90 6.55
CA HIS A 185 -28.77 3.89 6.11
C HIS A 185 -29.21 3.70 4.66
N PHE A 186 -28.55 2.83 3.90
CA PHE A 186 -28.86 2.63 2.48
C PHE A 186 -29.82 1.46 2.24
N SER A 187 -30.73 1.65 1.30
CA SER A 187 -31.44 0.52 0.65
C SER A 187 -30.49 -0.28 -0.24
N PRO A 188 -30.85 -1.48 -0.71
CA PRO A 188 -30.02 -2.23 -1.66
C PRO A 188 -29.66 -1.44 -2.94
N ALA A 189 -30.62 -0.67 -3.47
CA ALA A 189 -30.37 0.23 -4.60
C ALA A 189 -29.42 1.38 -4.23
N GLY A 190 -29.57 1.93 -3.01
CA GLY A 190 -28.66 2.94 -2.47
C GLY A 190 -27.23 2.42 -2.31
N LEU A 191 -27.05 1.19 -1.81
CA LEU A 191 -25.76 0.53 -1.70
C LEU A 191 -25.11 0.32 -3.06
N ALA A 192 -25.88 -0.12 -4.06
CA ALA A 192 -25.40 -0.25 -5.43
C ALA A 192 -24.94 1.11 -5.99
N ALA A 193 -25.76 2.15 -5.86
CA ALA A 193 -25.44 3.50 -6.30
C ALA A 193 -24.18 4.06 -5.59
N PHE A 194 -24.09 3.84 -4.27
CA PHE A 194 -22.92 4.21 -3.48
C PHE A 194 -21.67 3.49 -3.99
N PHE A 195 -21.74 2.18 -4.24
CA PHE A 195 -20.61 1.43 -4.79
C PHE A 195 -20.17 1.97 -6.16
N PHE A 196 -21.09 2.18 -7.09
CA PHE A 196 -20.78 2.75 -8.41
C PHE A 196 -20.15 4.15 -8.33
N PHE A 197 -20.66 5.00 -7.45
CA PHE A 197 -20.10 6.32 -7.20
C PHE A 197 -18.64 6.21 -6.70
N ASN A 198 -18.39 5.40 -5.67
CA ASN A 198 -17.05 5.23 -5.12
C ASN A 198 -16.07 4.61 -6.15
N MET A 199 -16.51 3.65 -6.94
CA MET A 199 -15.70 3.09 -8.05
C MET A 199 -15.33 4.14 -9.09
N SER A 200 -16.23 5.08 -9.37
CA SER A 200 -15.96 6.21 -10.26
C SER A 200 -14.91 7.15 -9.67
N VAL A 201 -15.00 7.46 -8.37
CA VAL A 201 -14.01 8.29 -7.67
C VAL A 201 -12.63 7.63 -7.68
N VAL A 202 -12.52 6.34 -7.34
CA VAL A 202 -11.26 5.59 -7.35
C VAL A 202 -10.64 5.57 -8.76
N THR A 203 -11.47 5.43 -9.79
CA THR A 203 -11.03 5.50 -11.19
C THR A 203 -10.43 6.87 -11.53
N LEU A 204 -11.08 7.96 -11.11
CA LEU A 204 -10.56 9.32 -11.33
C LEU A 204 -9.21 9.50 -10.62
N LEU A 205 -9.07 8.97 -9.39
CA LEU A 205 -7.82 9.02 -8.63
C LEU A 205 -6.71 8.19 -9.26
N TYR A 206 -7.03 7.06 -9.88
CA TYR A 206 -6.08 6.28 -10.69
C TYR A 206 -5.55 7.11 -11.85
N THR A 207 -6.44 7.72 -12.64
CA THR A 207 -6.05 8.58 -13.76
C THR A 207 -5.27 9.81 -13.30
N LEU A 208 -5.61 10.38 -12.15
CA LEU A 208 -4.85 11.47 -11.55
C LEU A 208 -3.43 11.02 -11.19
N GLY A 209 -3.27 9.86 -10.56
CA GLY A 209 -1.96 9.28 -10.23
C GLY A 209 -1.08 9.08 -11.46
N ASP A 210 -1.64 8.50 -12.53
CA ASP A 210 -0.92 8.28 -13.79
C ASP A 210 -0.45 9.61 -14.43
N LYS A 211 -1.34 10.61 -14.45
CA LYS A 211 -1.00 11.96 -14.92
C LYS A 211 0.07 12.62 -14.06
N LEU A 212 -0.03 12.55 -12.74
CA LEU A 212 0.98 13.13 -11.84
C LEU A 212 2.34 12.45 -12.02
N ASN A 213 2.36 11.12 -12.08
CA ASN A 213 3.58 10.35 -12.28
C ASN A 213 4.23 10.67 -13.64
N SER A 214 3.44 10.73 -14.72
CA SER A 214 3.97 11.16 -16.02
C SER A 214 4.49 12.61 -15.98
N LEU A 215 3.76 13.56 -15.39
CA LEU A 215 4.23 14.96 -15.28
C LEU A 215 5.58 15.08 -14.54
N VAL A 216 5.78 14.33 -13.46
CA VAL A 216 7.02 14.33 -12.68
C VAL A 216 8.17 13.69 -13.47
N TRP A 217 7.92 12.59 -14.20
CA TRP A 217 8.98 11.75 -14.77
C TRP A 217 9.15 11.84 -16.31
N SER A 218 8.22 12.46 -17.06
CA SER A 218 8.26 12.58 -18.54
C SER A 218 9.50 13.33 -19.06
N LYS A 219 10.02 14.32 -18.32
CA LYS A 219 11.24 15.06 -18.70
C LYS A 219 12.51 14.20 -18.56
N LYS A 220 12.58 13.34 -17.54
CA LYS A 220 13.72 12.42 -17.35
C LYS A 220 13.69 11.28 -18.37
N GLN A 221 12.50 10.74 -18.69
CA GLN A 221 12.37 9.65 -19.67
C GLN A 221 12.65 10.09 -21.12
N SER A 222 12.26 11.31 -21.51
CA SER A 222 12.58 11.87 -22.83
C SER A 222 14.06 12.19 -23.00
N SER A 223 14.72 12.74 -21.97
CA SER A 223 16.17 12.98 -21.97
C SER A 223 16.99 11.69 -21.99
N GLN A 224 16.50 10.60 -21.38
CA GLN A 224 17.18 9.31 -21.39
C GLN A 224 17.01 8.60 -22.75
N LYS A 225 15.80 8.64 -23.34
CA LYS A 225 15.55 8.13 -24.71
C LYS A 225 16.37 8.88 -25.77
N SER A 226 16.42 10.21 -25.73
CA SER A 226 17.23 10.99 -26.69
C SER A 226 18.72 10.70 -26.58
N ARG A 227 19.23 10.53 -25.35
CA ARG A 227 20.63 10.16 -25.10
C ARG A 227 20.95 8.75 -25.61
N GLN A 228 20.05 7.79 -25.40
CA GLN A 228 20.22 6.41 -25.85
C GLN A 228 20.09 6.27 -27.37
N GLN A 229 19.22 7.06 -27.99
CA GLN A 229 19.07 7.16 -29.44
C GLN A 229 20.27 7.89 -30.10
N SER A 230 20.86 8.89 -29.43
CA SER A 230 22.11 9.52 -29.90
C SER A 230 23.32 8.57 -29.84
N LEU A 231 23.36 7.68 -28.84
CA LEU A 231 24.38 6.64 -28.69
C LEU A 231 24.21 5.50 -29.70
N SER A 232 22.98 5.18 -30.12
CA SER A 232 22.73 4.19 -31.18
C SER A 232 22.98 4.73 -32.59
N VAL A 233 22.77 6.04 -32.82
CA VAL A 233 22.96 6.69 -34.13
C VAL A 233 24.42 7.06 -34.39
N ASN A 234 25.25 7.25 -33.35
CA ASN A 234 26.67 7.58 -33.52
C ASN A 234 27.60 6.70 -32.64
N PRO A 235 27.92 5.47 -33.09
CA PRO A 235 28.80 4.53 -32.36
C PRO A 235 30.20 5.08 -32.07
N SER A 236 30.66 6.03 -32.89
CA SER A 236 31.97 6.70 -32.78
C SER A 236 32.15 7.52 -31.50
N LEU A 237 31.04 8.01 -30.90
CA LEU A 237 31.07 8.77 -29.64
C LEU A 237 31.43 7.85 -28.45
N PHE A 238 31.06 6.58 -28.51
CA PHE A 238 31.38 5.57 -27.50
C PHE A 238 32.89 5.26 -27.47
N VAL A 239 33.54 5.28 -28.64
CA VAL A 239 34.98 5.01 -28.78
C VAL A 239 35.83 6.17 -28.26
N LEU A 240 35.38 7.43 -28.43
CA LEU A 240 36.10 8.59 -27.92
C LEU A 240 36.07 8.70 -26.39
N HIS A 241 35.02 8.21 -25.73
CA HIS A 241 34.97 8.16 -24.27
C HIS A 241 35.79 6.99 -23.69
N SER A 242 35.92 5.88 -24.42
CA SER A 242 36.76 4.74 -24.05
C SER A 242 38.27 5.01 -24.23
N ARG A 243 38.67 5.87 -25.18
CA ARG A 243 40.09 6.20 -25.44
C ARG A 243 40.73 7.16 -24.44
N LYS A 244 39.96 7.93 -23.65
CA LYS A 244 40.52 8.88 -22.67
C LYS A 244 40.92 8.27 -21.32
N GLY A 245 40.82 6.95 -21.16
CA GLY A 245 41.11 6.24 -19.90
C GLY A 245 42.06 5.05 -20.02
N LYS A 246 42.94 4.98 -21.04
CA LYS A 246 44.00 3.97 -21.08
C LYS A 246 45.28 4.52 -20.44
N SER A 247 45.38 4.40 -19.12
CA SER A 247 46.67 4.35 -18.42
C SER A 247 46.79 3.00 -17.71
N LYS A 248 47.75 2.19 -18.18
CA LYS A 248 48.38 0.99 -17.60
C LYS A 248 47.48 0.02 -16.80
N LEU A 249 47.19 -1.10 -17.45
CA LEU A 249 46.72 -2.34 -16.85
C LEU A 249 47.88 -3.00 -16.09
N THR A 250 47.78 -3.13 -14.77
CA THR A 250 48.60 -4.06 -13.96
C THR A 250 47.76 -5.31 -13.66
N GLU A 251 48.42 -6.47 -13.71
CA GLU A 251 47.85 -7.82 -13.52
C GLU A 251 46.99 -8.00 -12.25
N PRO A 252 46.03 -8.94 -12.26
CA PRO A 252 45.20 -9.23 -11.09
C PRO A 252 45.92 -10.17 -10.11
N GLU A 253 46.19 -9.67 -8.91
CA GLU A 253 46.64 -10.45 -7.76
C GLU A 253 45.47 -11.32 -7.23
N LYS A 254 45.69 -12.65 -7.15
CA LYS A 254 44.73 -13.63 -6.63
C LYS A 254 44.53 -13.44 -5.12
N ARG A 255 43.30 -13.12 -4.70
CA ARG A 255 42.90 -13.09 -3.28
C ARG A 255 42.22 -14.42 -2.90
N PRO A 256 42.53 -15.03 -1.74
CA PRO A 256 41.96 -16.30 -1.31
C PRO A 256 40.47 -16.18 -0.91
N PRO A 257 39.70 -17.28 -0.92
CA PRO A 257 38.27 -17.26 -0.62
C PRO A 257 38.01 -17.08 0.88
N LEU A 258 37.04 -16.21 1.21
CA LEU A 258 36.50 -16.05 2.57
C LEU A 258 35.19 -16.85 2.71
N PRO A 259 34.89 -17.33 3.94
CA PRO A 259 33.99 -18.45 4.15
C PRO A 259 32.50 -18.09 4.05
N MET A 260 31.70 -19.07 3.61
CA MET A 260 30.24 -19.03 3.66
C MET A 260 29.74 -18.93 5.10
N SER A 261 29.14 -17.79 5.46
CA SER A 261 28.25 -17.69 6.61
C SER A 261 26.80 -17.73 6.12
N ASN A 262 26.17 -18.87 6.36
CA ASN A 262 24.75 -19.14 6.16
C ASN A 262 23.96 -18.36 7.22
N ILE A 263 23.24 -17.30 6.85
CA ILE A 263 22.34 -16.59 7.76
C ILE A 263 20.92 -16.63 7.19
N SER A 264 20.09 -17.34 7.95
CA SER A 264 18.72 -17.72 7.67
C SER A 264 17.78 -16.51 7.63
N ASN A 265 17.40 -16.07 6.42
CA ASN A 265 16.28 -15.12 6.21
C ASN A 265 14.91 -15.83 6.11
N HIS A 266 14.85 -17.13 6.39
CA HIS A 266 13.63 -17.92 6.27
C HIS A 266 12.76 -17.96 7.53
N PHE A 267 13.24 -17.35 8.64
CA PHE A 267 12.56 -17.46 9.94
C PHE A 267 11.50 -16.38 10.20
N CYS A 268 11.67 -15.15 9.71
CA CYS A 268 10.71 -14.07 9.97
C CYS A 268 9.38 -14.26 9.22
N LEU A 269 9.41 -14.62 7.94
CA LEU A 269 8.19 -14.77 7.15
C LEU A 269 7.37 -16.00 7.57
N ARG A 270 8.06 -17.07 7.99
CA ARG A 270 7.39 -18.28 8.48
C ARG A 270 6.73 -18.06 9.83
N ARG A 271 7.33 -17.25 10.71
CA ARG A 271 6.72 -16.87 12.00
C ARG A 271 5.53 -15.92 11.82
N PHE A 272 5.61 -15.00 10.86
CA PHE A 272 4.49 -14.11 10.53
C PHE A 272 3.27 -14.88 9.97
N LEU A 273 3.50 -15.86 9.08
CA LEU A 273 2.43 -16.70 8.54
C LEU A 273 1.90 -17.73 9.54
N TYR A 274 2.74 -18.23 10.44
CA TYR A 274 2.36 -19.24 11.44
C TYR A 274 1.51 -18.66 12.58
N GLU A 275 1.75 -17.41 12.99
CA GLU A 275 0.91 -16.73 14.00
C GLU A 275 -0.45 -16.28 13.42
N ALA A 276 -0.55 -16.05 12.10
CA ALA A 276 -1.81 -15.73 11.45
C ALA A 276 -2.79 -16.93 11.36
N GLN A 277 -2.30 -18.16 11.57
CA GLN A 277 -3.08 -19.40 11.39
C GLN A 277 -3.58 -20.01 12.71
N LYS A 278 -3.14 -19.52 13.87
CA LYS A 278 -3.52 -20.06 15.18
C LYS A 278 -4.60 -19.23 15.87
N ARG A 279 -5.85 -19.33 15.43
CA ARG A 279 -6.99 -19.39 16.36
C ARG A 279 -8.06 -20.34 15.82
N PRO A 280 -8.46 -21.37 16.59
CA PRO A 280 -9.56 -22.26 16.23
C PRO A 280 -10.89 -21.49 16.25
N ILE A 281 -11.71 -21.82 15.26
CA ILE A 281 -13.09 -21.38 15.08
C ILE A 281 -13.91 -21.93 16.26
N TYR A 282 -14.30 -21.05 17.19
CA TYR A 282 -15.37 -21.34 18.15
C TYR A 282 -16.61 -20.53 17.73
N TYR A 283 -17.50 -21.17 16.96
CA TYR A 283 -18.88 -20.73 16.79
C TYR A 283 -19.81 -21.79 17.36
N CYS A 284 -20.33 -21.54 18.56
CA CYS A 284 -21.65 -22.00 19.00
C CYS A 284 -21.99 -21.31 20.34
N LYS A 285 -23.27 -20.95 20.55
CA LYS A 285 -23.85 -20.22 21.70
C LYS A 285 -23.77 -18.68 21.72
N ILE A 286 -24.41 -18.01 20.76
CA ILE A 286 -25.09 -16.71 21.01
C ILE A 286 -26.46 -16.69 20.32
N SER A 287 -27.14 -17.84 20.25
CA SER A 287 -28.49 -17.96 19.68
C SER A 287 -29.56 -18.29 20.72
N GLU A 288 -29.19 -18.67 21.94
CA GLU A 288 -30.14 -19.13 22.97
C GLU A 288 -30.39 -18.13 24.10
N THR A 289 -29.60 -17.05 24.24
CA THR A 289 -29.78 -16.07 25.33
C THR A 289 -30.62 -14.84 24.97
N PHE A 290 -31.12 -14.72 23.73
CA PHE A 290 -31.97 -13.59 23.33
C PHE A 290 -33.49 -13.89 23.38
N ASN A 291 -33.90 -15.13 23.70
CA ASN A 291 -35.30 -15.53 23.73
C ASN A 291 -35.92 -15.69 25.15
N GLU A 292 -35.19 -15.35 26.22
CA GLU A 292 -35.72 -15.40 27.60
C GLU A 292 -35.89 -14.01 28.25
N SER A 293 -35.89 -12.91 27.48
CA SER A 293 -36.13 -11.57 28.02
C SER A 293 -37.03 -10.66 27.17
N GLN A 294 -38.11 -11.23 26.63
CA GLN A 294 -39.31 -10.48 26.23
C GLN A 294 -40.57 -11.14 26.77
#